data_AF-A0A354XJH5-F1
#
_entry.id   AF-A0A354XJH5-F1
#
_cell.length_a   1.000
_cell.length_b   1.000
_cell.length_c   1.000
_cell.angle_alpha   90.00
_cell.angle_beta   90.00
_cell.angle_gamma   90.00
#
_symmetry.space_group_name_H-M   'P 1'
#
loop_
_entity.id
_entity.type
_entity.pdbx_description
1 polymer ?
#
loop_
_entity_poly.entity_id
_entity_poly.type
_entity_poly.pdbx_seq_one_letter_code
_entity_poly.pdbx_strand_id
1 'polypeptide(L)'
;GIAVGMATDIPPHNVSEVVEATCHLLRHPEATTADLMEFVPAPDFPTDAEIITPKADLRKLYETGRGSVKLRARYVREDANIVIT
;
A
#
# COMPACT_ATOMS: atom_id res chain seq x y z
N GLY A 1 -10.30 -1.10 13.13
CA GLY A 1 -11.09 -1.69 14.22
C GLY A 1 -10.61 -1.14 15.54
N ILE A 2 -11.51 -0.80 16.45
CA ILE A 2 -11.18 -0.14 17.74
C ILE A 2 -11.68 -1.04 18.88
N ALA A 3 -10.80 -1.33 19.84
CA ALA A 3 -11.11 -2.03 21.08
C ALA A 3 -10.69 -1.17 22.29
N VAL A 4 -10.84 -1.69 23.52
CA VAL A 4 -10.49 -0.95 24.73
C VAL A 4 -8.97 -0.91 24.89
N GLY A 5 -8.37 0.27 24.70
CA GLY A 5 -6.93 0.50 24.84
C GLY A 5 -6.08 0.14 23.63
N MET A 6 -6.69 -0.31 22.53
CA MET A 6 -5.99 -0.66 21.28
C MET A 6 -6.83 -0.36 20.04
N ALA A 7 -6.15 -0.05 18.93
CA ALA A 7 -6.75 0.12 17.62
C ALA A 7 -5.94 -0.65 16.58
N THR A 8 -6.59 -1.03 15.49
CA THR A 8 -5.98 -1.76 14.38
C THR A 8 -6.50 -1.19 13.08
N ASP A 9 -5.61 -0.59 12.30
CA ASP A 9 -5.92 -0.07 10.97
C ASP A 9 -5.03 -0.80 9.97
N ILE A 10 -5.65 -1.64 9.15
CA ILE A 10 -4.98 -2.45 8.13
C ILE A 10 -5.53 -1.97 6.77
N PRO A 11 -4.69 -1.40 5.89
CA PRO A 11 -5.15 -0.95 4.59
C PRO A 11 -5.41 -2.14 3.66
N PRO A 12 -6.26 -1.98 2.63
CA PRO A 12 -6.49 -3.02 1.63
C PRO A 12 -5.26 -3.24 0.73
N HIS A 13 -5.14 -4.45 0.18
CA HIS A 13 -4.09 -4.83 -0.78
C HIS A 13 -4.71 -5.59 -1.94
N ASN A 14 -4.00 -5.60 -3.06
CA ASN A 14 -4.42 -6.33 -4.23
C ASN A 14 -4.31 -7.84 -3.99
N VAL A 15 -5.39 -8.58 -4.27
CA VAL A 15 -5.45 -10.02 -3.99
C VAL A 15 -4.42 -10.80 -4.82
N SER A 16 -4.23 -10.43 -6.09
CA SER A 16 -3.27 -11.11 -6.96
C SER A 16 -1.84 -10.91 -6.47
N GLU A 17 -1.47 -9.68 -6.11
CA GLU A 17 -0.16 -9.36 -5.55
C GLU A 17 0.13 -10.15 -4.26
N VAL A 18 -0.84 -10.22 -3.34
CA VAL A 18 -0.68 -10.97 -2.08
C VAL A 18 -0.53 -12.47 -2.32
N VAL A 19 -1.30 -13.03 -3.26
CA VAL A 19 -1.18 -14.45 -3.62
C VAL A 19 0.20 -14.74 -4.21
N GLU A 20 0.69 -13.90 -5.11
CA GLU A 20 2.02 -14.05 -5.71
C GLU A 20 3.14 -13.95 -4.67
N ALA A 21 3.07 -12.96 -3.78
CA ALA A 21 4.00 -12.81 -2.67
C ALA A 21 4.00 -14.04 -1.74
N THR A 22 2.82 -14.58 -1.44
CA THR A 22 2.66 -15.78 -0.63
C THR A 22 3.29 -17.00 -1.32
N CYS A 23 3.01 -17.20 -2.62
CA CYS A 23 3.64 -18.26 -3.39
C CYS A 23 5.16 -18.11 -3.47
N HIS A 24 5.68 -16.88 -3.54
CA HIS A 24 7.11 -16.62 -3.50
C HIS A 24 7.71 -17.03 -2.16
N LEU A 25 7.10 -16.62 -1.05
CA LEU A 25 7.55 -16.96 0.32
C LEU A 25 7.52 -18.47 0.57
N LEU A 26 6.53 -19.19 0.04
CA LEU A 26 6.47 -20.65 0.13
C LEU A 26 7.65 -21.34 -0.56
N ARG A 27 8.16 -20.76 -1.65
CA ARG A 27 9.31 -21.30 -2.41
C ARG A 27 10.64 -20.82 -1.84
N HIS A 28 10.66 -19.64 -1.23
CA HIS A 28 11.84 -19.01 -0.64
C HIS A 28 11.52 -18.59 0.80
N PRO A 29 11.58 -19.51 1.78
CA PRO A 29 11.20 -19.23 3.16
C PRO A 29 12.04 -18.13 3.85
N GLU A 30 13.25 -17.90 3.35
CA GLU A 30 14.17 -16.86 3.84
C GLU A 30 13.95 -15.49 3.15
N ALA A 31 12.91 -15.35 2.31
CA ALA A 31 12.60 -14.08 1.65
C ALA A 31 12.34 -12.99 2.69
N THR A 32 12.99 -11.85 2.50
CA THR A 32 12.87 -10.70 3.39
C THR A 32 11.62 -9.89 3.07
N THR A 33 11.21 -9.00 3.98
CA THR A 33 10.13 -8.03 3.71
C THR A 33 10.42 -7.21 2.44
N ALA A 34 11.68 -6.85 2.20
CA ALA A 34 12.07 -6.12 0.99
C ALA A 34 11.84 -6.95 -0.28
N ASP A 35 12.09 -8.26 -0.25
CA ASP A 35 11.83 -9.15 -1.39
C ASP A 35 10.33 -9.30 -1.65
N LEU A 36 9.52 -9.41 -0.59
CA LEU A 36 8.06 -9.50 -0.73
C LEU A 36 7.42 -8.19 -1.23
N MET A 37 8.04 -7.05 -0.94
CA MET A 37 7.58 -5.75 -1.44
C MET A 37 7.78 -5.56 -2.95
N GLU A 38 8.58 -6.40 -3.61
CA GLU A 38 8.63 -6.41 -5.08
C GLU A 38 7.32 -6.95 -5.68
N PHE A 39 6.57 -7.76 -4.92
CA PHE A 39 5.24 -8.26 -5.29
C PHE A 39 4.11 -7.38 -4.74
N VAL A 40 4.26 -6.88 -3.50
CA VAL A 40 3.28 -6.01 -2.82
C VAL A 40 3.90 -4.63 -2.57
N PRO A 41 3.96 -3.75 -3.57
CA PRO A 41 4.72 -2.49 -3.48
C PRO A 41 4.06 -1.47 -2.55
N ALA A 42 2.74 -1.46 -2.49
CA ALA A 42 1.94 -0.52 -1.71
C ALA A 42 0.54 -1.11 -1.42
N PRO A 43 -0.25 -0.49 -0.54
CA PRO A 43 -1.67 -0.81 -0.42
C PRO A 43 -2.46 -0.46 -1.70
N ASP A 44 -3.57 -1.17 -1.92
CA ASP A 44 -4.46 -1.01 -3.06
C ASP A 44 -5.85 -0.57 -2.56
N PHE A 45 -6.08 0.74 -2.56
CA PHE A 45 -7.36 1.31 -2.14
C PHE A 45 -8.36 1.24 -3.30
N PRO A 46 -9.67 1.02 -3.02
CA PRO A 46 -10.70 0.95 -4.05
C PRO A 46 -11.07 2.35 -4.60
N THR A 47 -10.06 3.08 -5.08
CA THR A 47 -10.12 4.44 -5.60
C THR A 47 -9.04 4.63 -6.65
N ASP A 48 -9.27 5.49 -7.64
CA ASP A 48 -8.23 5.86 -8.61
C ASP A 48 -7.21 6.88 -8.04
N ALA A 49 -7.32 7.27 -6.78
CA ALA A 49 -6.41 8.23 -6.15
C ALA A 49 -4.97 7.69 -6.07
N GLU A 50 -4.00 8.57 -6.23
CA GLU A 50 -2.59 8.20 -6.21
C GLU A 50 -2.05 8.14 -4.78
N ILE A 51 -1.32 7.08 -4.46
CA ILE A 51 -0.51 7.03 -3.24
C ILE A 51 0.76 7.87 -3.46
N ILE A 52 0.93 8.91 -2.66
CA ILE A 52 2.07 9.83 -2.76
C ILE A 52 3.15 9.58 -1.69
N THR A 53 2.93 8.58 -0.82
CA THR A 53 3.91 8.20 0.21
C THR A 53 5.19 7.66 -0.45
N PRO A 54 6.38 8.14 -0.08
CA PRO A 54 7.64 7.63 -0.61
C PRO A 54 7.81 6.12 -0.36
N LYS A 55 8.42 5.40 -1.31
CA LYS A 55 8.69 3.95 -1.17
C LYS A 55 9.47 3.59 0.10
N ALA A 56 10.40 4.45 0.53
CA ALA A 56 11.17 4.24 1.76
C ALA A 56 10.27 4.25 3.02
N ASP A 57 9.28 5.14 3.05
CA ASP A 57 8.33 5.22 4.17
C ASP A 57 7.35 4.04 4.15
N LEU A 58 6.94 3.58 2.95
CA LEU A 58 6.15 2.36 2.80
C LEU A 58 6.93 1.13 3.29
N ARG A 59 8.22 1.03 2.96
CA ARG A 59 9.07 -0.07 3.45
C ARG A 59 9.12 -0.09 4.98
N LYS A 60 9.37 1.07 5.59
CA LYS A 60 9.38 1.21 7.04
C LYS A 60 8.02 0.83 7.65
N LEU A 61 6.91 1.19 6.99
CA LEU A 61 5.56 0.82 7.44
C LEU A 61 5.39 -0.71 7.46
N TYR A 62 5.81 -1.42 6.42
CA TYR A 62 5.72 -2.88 6.36
C TYR A 62 6.65 -3.59 7.34
N GLU A 63 7.86 -3.07 7.55
CA GLU A 63 8.83 -3.63 8.51
C GLU A 63 8.40 -3.43 9.96
N THR A 64 7.83 -2.27 10.29
CA THR A 64 7.47 -1.92 11.69
C THR A 64 6.02 -2.21 12.03
N GLY A 65 5.17 -2.46 11.03
CA GLY A 65 3.72 -2.60 11.17
C GLY A 65 2.99 -1.32 11.57
N ARG A 66 3.68 -0.16 11.58
CA ARG A 66 3.11 1.14 11.98
C ARG A 66 3.55 2.24 11.03
N GLY A 67 2.62 3.12 10.68
CA GLY A 67 2.92 4.27 9.84
C GLY A 67 1.66 4.93 9.31
N SER A 68 1.84 5.74 8.27
CA SER A 68 0.74 6.41 7.58
C SER A 68 0.95 6.37 6.08
N VAL A 69 -0.14 6.20 5.34
CA VAL A 69 -0.18 6.24 3.88
C VAL A 69 -1.00 7.45 3.47
N LYS A 70 -0.49 8.23 2.50
CA LYS A 70 -1.12 9.46 2.02
C LYS A 70 -1.58 9.25 0.59
N LEU A 71 -2.85 9.54 0.35
CA LEU A 71 -3.45 9.53 -0.97
C LEU A 71 -3.67 10.96 -1.46
N ARG A 72 -3.60 11.16 -2.78
CA ARG A 72 -3.90 12.41 -3.47
C ARG A 72 -4.88 12.12 -4.59
N ALA A 73 -5.91 12.96 -4.71
CA ALA A 73 -6.85 12.87 -5.81
C ALA A 73 -6.14 13.09 -7.16
N ARG A 74 -6.54 12.33 -8.17
CA ARG A 74 -6.09 12.55 -9.55
C ARG A 74 -6.81 13.76 -10.11
N TYR A 75 -6.12 14.48 -10.98
CA TYR A 75 -6.72 15.60 -11.68
C TYR A 75 -6.18 15.67 -13.09
N VAL A 76 -6.99 16.21 -13.98
CA VAL A 76 -6.64 16.54 -15.34
C VAL A 76 -6.92 18.03 -15.59
N ARG A 77 -6.23 18.60 -16.57
CA ARG A 77 -6.47 19.97 -17.00
C ARG A 77 -7.27 19.94 -18.29
N GLU A 78 -8.46 20.54 -18.25
CA GLU A 78 -9.33 20.73 -19.42
C GLU A 78 -9.48 22.23 -19.66
N ASP A 79 -8.89 22.72 -20.76
CA ASP A 79 -8.80 24.15 -21.09
C ASP A 79 -8.20 25.01 -19.95
N ALA A 80 -9.03 25.87 -19.36
CA ALA A 80 -8.70 26.74 -18.24
C ALA A 80 -9.06 26.14 -16.87
N ASN A 81 -9.65 24.93 -16.84
CA ASN A 81 -10.17 24.30 -15.63
C ASN A 81 -9.27 23.14 -15.16
N ILE A 82 -9.28 22.92 -13.85
CA ILE A 82 -8.73 21.71 -13.22
C ILE A 82 -9.91 20.85 -12.81
N VAL A 83 -9.97 19.63 -13.34
CA VAL A 83 -11.04 18.66 -13.08
C VAL A 83 -10.44 17.52 -12.24
N ILE A 84 -10.97 17.32 -11.04
CA ILE A 84 -10.60 16.20 -10.18
C ILE A 84 -11.39 14.97 -10.65
N THR A 85 -10.68 13.89 -10.96
CA THR A 85 -11.22 12.64 -11.51
C THR A 85 -11.14 11.52 -10.48
#